data_AF-A0A2V6FSH1-F1
#
_entry.id   AF-A0A2V6FSH1-F1
#
_cell.length_a   1.000
_cell.length_b   1.000
_cell.length_c   1.000
_cell.angle_alpha   90.00
_cell.angle_beta   90.00
_cell.angle_gamma   90.00
#
_symmetry.space_group_name_H-M   'P 1'
#
loop_
_entity.id
_entity.type
_entity.pdbx_description
1 polymer ?
#
loop_
_entity_poly.entity_id
_entity_poly.type
_entity_poly.pdbx_seq_one_letter_code
_entity_poly.pdbx_strand_id
1 'polypeptide(L)' 'MNKAAPRHFHFLGICGTAMGSVAAAMSERGFTVTGSDENVYPPM' A
#
# COMPACT_ATOMS: atom_id res chain seq x y z
N MET A 1 -1.94 23.07 -13.93
CA MET A 1 -2.16 22.94 -12.47
C MET A 1 -1.42 21.69 -11.99
N ASN A 2 -0.23 21.85 -11.39
CA ASN A 2 0.50 20.71 -10.82
C ASN A 2 -0.12 20.35 -9.47
N LYS A 3 -0.93 19.29 -9.44
CA LYS A 3 -1.46 18.73 -8.19
C LYS A 3 -0.27 18.10 -7.46
N ALA A 4 0.07 18.61 -6.27
CA ALA A 4 1.09 18.00 -5.43
C ALA A 4 0.75 16.51 -5.24
N ALA A 5 1.76 15.65 -5.35
CA ALA A 5 1.56 14.21 -5.22
C ALA A 5 0.96 13.90 -3.83
N PRO A 6 0.00 12.97 -3.72
CA PRO A 6 -0.55 12.56 -2.43
C PRO A 6 0.58 12.04 -1.53
N ARG A 7 0.56 12.45 -0.25
CA ARG A 7 1.53 11.97 0.75
C ARG A 7 1.09 10.66 1.42
N HIS A 8 -0.18 10.28 1.27
CA HIS A 8 -0.77 9.11 1.91
C HIS A 8 -1.58 8.28 0.91
N PHE A 9 -1.36 6.96 0.92
CA PHE A 9 -2.05 5.98 0.10
C PHE A 9 -2.64 4.87 0.99
N HIS A 10 -3.90 4.53 0.77
CA HIS A 10 -4.58 3.42 1.44
C HIS A 10 -4.93 2.33 0.43
N PHE A 11 -4.43 1.12 0.65
CA PHE A 11 -4.67 -0.03 -0.22
C PHE A 11 -5.76 -0.94 0.35
N LEU A 12 -6.72 -1.31 -0.49
CA LEU A 12 -7.64 -2.42 -0.22
C LEU A 12 -7.04 -3.68 -0.85
N GLY A 13 -6.96 -4.79 -0.12
CA GLY A 13 -6.29 -6.02 -0.56
C GLY A 13 -4.76 -5.94 -0.47
N ILE A 14 -4.21 -5.31 0.59
CA ILE A 14 -2.76 -5.06 0.70
C ILE A 14 -1.93 -6.34 0.90
N CYS A 15 -2.53 -7.43 1.39
CA CYS A 15 -1.82 -8.68 1.67
C CYS A 15 -1.51 -9.50 0.40
N GLY A 16 -2.05 -9.12 -0.77
CA GLY A 16 -1.67 -9.73 -2.04
C GLY A 16 -0.21 -9.45 -2.39
N THR A 17 0.53 -10.46 -2.87
CA THR A 17 1.97 -10.35 -3.19
C THR A 17 2.32 -9.18 -4.12
N ALA A 18 1.50 -8.96 -5.15
CA ALA A 18 1.66 -7.82 -6.06
C ALA A 18 1.47 -6.47 -5.32
N MET A 19 0.38 -6.35 -4.55
CA MET A 19 0.04 -5.12 -3.84
C MET A 19 1.01 -4.81 -2.69
N GLY A 20 1.51 -5.84 -2.00
CA GLY A 20 2.55 -5.72 -0.99
C GLY A 20 3.85 -5.17 -1.56
N SER A 21 4.28 -5.61 -2.75
CA SER A 21 5.48 -5.09 -3.41
C SER A 21 5.36 -3.59 -3.78
N VAL A 22 4.16 -3.17 -4.22
CA VAL A 22 3.87 -1.78 -4.55
C VAL A 22 3.82 -0.93 -3.28
N ALA A 23 3.15 -1.41 -2.23
CA ALA A 23 3.08 -0.74 -0.94
C ALA A 23 4.47 -0.53 -0.33
N ALA A 24 5.35 -1.55 -0.40
CA ALA A 24 6.74 -1.44 0.05
C ALA A 24 7.51 -0.37 -0.73
N ALA A 25 7.47 -0.39 -2.06
CA ALA A 25 8.15 0.59 -2.90
C ALA A 25 7.64 2.03 -2.66
N MET A 26 6.37 2.21 -2.32
CA MET A 26 5.81 3.52 -1.97
C MET A 26 6.24 3.99 -0.58
N SER A 27 6.33 3.07 0.37
CA SER A 27 6.89 3.37 1.70
C SER A 27 8.36 3.79 1.61
N GLU A 28 9.17 3.09 0.83
CA GLU A 28 10.59 3.44 0.59
C GLU A 28 10.78 4.83 -0.04
N ARG A 29 9.81 5.29 -0.83
CA ARG A 29 9.80 6.63 -1.42
C ARG A 29 9.31 7.72 -0.44
N GLY A 30 9.03 7.37 0.81
CA GLY A 30 8.61 8.30 1.86
C GLY A 30 7.12 8.63 1.84
N PHE A 31 6.31 7.87 1.11
CA PHE A 31 4.86 8.00 1.19
C PHE A 31 4.34 7.27 2.42
N THR A 32 3.35 7.85 3.10
CA THR A 32 2.58 7.11 4.10
C THR A 32 1.75 6.07 3.36
N VAL A 33 1.87 4.80 3.75
CA VAL A 33 1.09 3.70 3.17
C VAL A 33 0.35 2.99 4.29
N THR A 34 -0.96 2.83 4.12
CA THR A 34 -1.79 2.01 4.99
C THR A 34 -2.58 1.02 4.13
N GLY A 35 -3.16 -0.01 4.73
CA GLY A 35 -4.02 -0.91 3.98
C GLY A 35 -4.97 -1.72 4.85
N SER A 36 -5.94 -2.31 4.17
CA SER A 36 -6.93 -3.23 4.71
C SER A 36 -7.00 -4.43 3.78
N ASP A 37 -7.18 -5.62 4.34
CA ASP A 37 -7.42 -6.84 3.58
C ASP A 37 -8.50 -7.64 4.31
N GLU A 38 -9.38 -8.28 3.53
CA GLU A 38 -10.49 -9.06 4.05
C GLU A 38 -10.07 -10.50 4.35
N ASN A 39 -9.01 -10.98 3.69
CA ASN A 39 -8.57 -12.36 3.81
C ASN A 39 -7.07 -12.38 4.15
N VAL A 40 -6.74 -12.42 5.44
CA VAL A 40 -5.39 -12.80 5.87
C VAL A 40 -5.24 -14.27 5.48
N TYR A 41 -4.65 -14.53 4.31
CA TYR A 41 -4.45 -15.89 3.84
C TYR A 41 -3.62 -16.64 4.89
N PRO A 42 -4.14 -17.71 5.51
CA PRO A 42 -3.38 -18.47 6.46
C PRO A 42 -2.29 -19.26 5.69
N PRO A 43 -1.01 -19.25 6.09
CA PRO A 43 -0.49 -18.90 7.41
C PRO A 43 0.34 -17.59 7.38
N MET A 44 -0.08 -16.59 8.15
CA MET A 44 0.89 -15.85 8.95
C MET A 44 0.99 -16.51 10.32
#